data_AF-A0A7C7QG64-F1
#
_entry.id   AF-A0A7C7QG64-F1
#
_cell.length_a   1.000
_cell.length_b   1.000
_cell.length_c   1.000
_cell.angle_alpha   90.00
_cell.angle_beta   90.00
_cell.angle_gamma   90.00
#
_symmetry.space_group_name_H-M   'P 1'
#
loop_
_entity.id
_entity.type
_entity.pdbx_description
1 polymer ?
#
loop_
_entity_poly.entity_id
_entity_poly.type
_entity_poly.pdbx_seq_one_letter_code
_entity_poly.pdbx_strand_id
1 'polypeptide(L)'
;MRLCHRLSWYVHKKHHHTIKKVARVARRINQGDLSQVVPVESRDEIGEVAATINELTSNLQEVPTLTSSTCNVVLKKIRMLAEQTSNRQKLSQEEIQKIMDKINLLIVFVDSFKLLQTDIE
;
A
#
# COMPACT_ATOMS: atom_id res chain seq x y z
N MET A 1 47.84 3.76 -12.17
CA MET A 1 46.76 3.26 -13.07
C MET A 1 45.90 2.14 -12.49
N ARG A 2 46.46 1.05 -11.93
CA ARG A 2 45.66 -0.09 -11.42
C ARG A 2 44.67 0.24 -10.29
N LEU A 3 45.00 1.21 -9.43
CA LEU A 3 44.13 1.64 -8.32
C LEU A 3 42.86 2.37 -8.80
N CYS A 4 43.01 3.26 -9.79
CA CYS A 4 41.89 4.03 -10.36
C CYS A 4 40.88 3.11 -11.08
N HIS A 5 41.38 2.10 -11.80
CA HIS A 5 40.54 1.09 -12.44
C HIS A 5 39.78 0.22 -11.42
N ARG A 6 40.40 -0.09 -10.26
CA ARG A 6 39.81 -0.89 -9.19
C ARG A 6 38.76 -0.11 -8.40
N LEU A 7 38.98 1.20 -8.17
CA LEU A 7 38.01 2.11 -7.57
C LEU A 7 36.80 2.35 -8.47
N SER A 8 37.03 2.60 -9.77
CA SER A 8 35.95 2.74 -10.77
C SER A 8 35.05 1.50 -10.84
N TRP A 9 35.64 0.29 -10.85
CA TRP A 9 34.87 -0.95 -10.82
C TRP A 9 34.05 -1.13 -9.54
N TYR A 10 34.62 -0.77 -8.38
CA TYR A 10 33.94 -0.89 -7.09
C TYR A 10 32.71 0.04 -7.00
N VAL A 11 32.88 1.31 -7.38
CA VAL A 11 31.81 2.31 -7.41
C VAL A 11 30.70 1.86 -8.35
N HIS A 12 31.03 1.48 -9.59
CA HIS A 12 30.05 1.02 -10.58
C HIS A 12 29.25 -0.21 -10.09
N LYS A 13 29.94 -1.19 -9.50
CA LYS A 13 29.29 -2.42 -9.01
C LYS A 13 28.38 -2.17 -7.82
N LYS A 14 28.77 -1.26 -6.90
CA LYS A 14 27.93 -0.87 -5.75
C LYS A 14 26.64 -0.22 -6.20
N HIS A 15 26.72 0.81 -7.06
CA HIS A 15 25.51 1.51 -7.56
C HIS A 15 24.58 0.57 -8.35
N HIS A 16 25.13 -0.28 -9.22
CA HIS A 16 24.32 -1.22 -10.00
C HIS A 16 23.55 -2.22 -9.13
N HIS A 17 24.13 -2.64 -7.98
CA HIS A 17 23.42 -3.52 -7.05
C HIS A 17 22.26 -2.79 -6.34
N THR A 18 22.51 -1.59 -5.83
CA THR A 18 21.50 -0.79 -5.13
C THR A 18 20.33 -0.42 -6.06
N ILE A 19 20.61 -0.02 -7.30
CA ILE A 19 19.57 0.29 -8.30
C ILE A 19 18.70 -0.94 -8.60
N LYS A 20 19.30 -2.14 -8.72
CA LYS A 20 18.53 -3.38 -8.91
C LYS A 20 17.64 -3.72 -7.72
N LYS A 21 18.09 -3.40 -6.51
CA LYS A 21 17.32 -3.61 -5.27
C LYS A 21 16.11 -2.67 -5.23
N VAL A 22 16.31 -1.38 -5.49
CA VAL A 22 15.24 -0.37 -5.60
C VAL A 22 14.21 -0.81 -6.64
N ALA A 23 14.65 -1.17 -7.85
CA ALA A 23 13.75 -1.59 -8.93
C ALA A 23 12.95 -2.85 -8.58
N ARG A 24 13.55 -3.80 -7.83
CA ARG A 24 12.85 -5.01 -7.37
C ARG A 24 11.78 -4.67 -6.34
N VAL A 25 12.09 -3.83 -5.37
CA VAL A 25 11.13 -3.40 -4.35
C VAL A 25 9.99 -2.61 -4.98
N ALA A 26 10.28 -1.67 -5.89
CA ALA A 26 9.26 -0.93 -6.63
C ALA A 26 8.30 -1.84 -7.40
N ARG A 27 8.79 -2.93 -8.00
CA ARG A 27 7.92 -3.93 -8.65
C ARG A 27 7.02 -4.67 -7.66
N ARG A 28 7.51 -4.97 -6.46
CA ARG A 28 6.72 -5.63 -5.40
C ARG A 28 5.64 -4.68 -4.86
N ILE A 29 5.97 -3.41 -4.64
CA ILE A 29 5.00 -2.36 -4.29
C ILE A 29 3.91 -2.28 -5.38
N ASN A 30 4.29 -2.24 -6.65
CA ASN A 30 3.35 -2.22 -7.77
C ASN A 30 2.48 -3.50 -7.86
N GLN A 31 2.91 -4.61 -7.26
CA GLN A 31 2.14 -5.86 -7.16
C GLN A 31 1.23 -5.89 -5.91
N GLY A 32 1.17 -4.82 -5.13
CA GLY A 32 0.36 -4.73 -3.92
C GLY A 32 1.08 -5.13 -2.62
N ASP A 33 2.38 -5.44 -2.68
CA ASP A 33 3.21 -5.67 -1.50
C ASP A 33 3.74 -4.32 -0.99
N LEU A 34 2.88 -3.60 -0.27
CA LEU A 34 3.21 -2.31 0.35
C LEU A 34 4.06 -2.49 1.62
N SER A 35 4.30 -3.72 2.09
CA SER A 35 5.14 -3.98 3.26
C SER A 35 6.65 -3.89 2.96
N GLN A 36 7.02 -3.53 1.73
CA GLN A 36 8.41 -3.48 1.31
C GLN A 36 9.06 -2.16 1.73
N VAL A 37 10.33 -2.25 2.13
CA VAL A 37 11.15 -1.09 2.47
C VAL A 37 12.48 -1.19 1.73
N VAL A 38 12.89 -0.09 1.11
CA VAL A 38 14.20 0.05 0.49
C VAL A 38 15.18 0.62 1.52
N PRO A 39 16.29 -0.08 1.84
CA PRO A 39 17.31 0.46 2.71
C PRO A 39 18.00 1.68 2.08
N VAL A 40 18.11 2.77 2.83
CA VAL A 40 18.82 3.99 2.42
C VAL A 40 20.29 3.84 2.80
N GLU A 41 21.10 3.38 1.84
CA GLU A 41 22.51 2.99 2.05
C GLU A 41 23.54 4.10 1.71
N SER A 42 23.09 5.20 1.11
CA SER A 42 23.92 6.30 0.64
C SER A 42 23.26 7.67 0.87
N ARG A 43 24.06 8.74 0.84
CA ARG A 43 23.62 10.14 0.92
C ARG A 43 23.68 10.84 -0.45
N ASP A 44 23.66 10.05 -1.52
CA ASP A 44 23.66 10.51 -2.91
C ASP A 44 22.24 10.42 -3.49
N GLU A 45 22.11 10.68 -4.79
CA GLU A 45 20.83 10.68 -5.51
C GLU A 45 20.12 9.31 -5.42
N ILE A 46 20.87 8.21 -5.28
CA ILE A 46 20.28 6.87 -5.11
C ILE A 46 19.66 6.71 -3.72
N GLY A 47 20.30 7.29 -2.70
CA GLY A 47 19.77 7.35 -1.35
C GLY A 47 18.48 8.16 -1.28
N GLU A 48 18.45 9.32 -1.95
CA GLU A 48 17.25 10.16 -2.05
C GLU A 48 16.10 9.41 -2.75
N VAL A 49 16.36 8.77 -3.90
CA VAL A 49 15.34 7.97 -4.60
C VAL A 49 14.83 6.82 -3.72
N ALA A 50 15.71 6.14 -2.98
CA ALA A 50 15.30 5.08 -2.05
C ALA A 50 14.39 5.62 -0.93
N ALA A 51 14.72 6.79 -0.38
CA ALA A 51 13.90 7.46 0.63
C ALA A 51 12.53 7.87 0.07
N THR A 52 12.49 8.49 -1.12
CA THR A 52 11.23 8.86 -1.79
C THR A 52 10.35 7.65 -2.09
N ILE A 53 10.92 6.50 -2.48
CA ILE A 53 10.15 5.26 -2.68
C ILE A 53 9.51 4.79 -1.36
N ASN A 54 10.22 4.91 -0.24
CA ASN A 54 9.66 4.55 1.07
C ASN A 54 8.53 5.50 1.47
N GLU A 55 8.70 6.82 1.27
CA GLU A 55 7.65 7.82 1.51
C GLU A 55 6.40 7.54 0.64
N LEU A 56 6.59 7.25 -0.64
CA LEU A 56 5.51 6.85 -1.54
C LEU A 56 4.81 5.60 -1.03
N THR A 57 5.55 4.62 -0.54
CA THR A 57 4.98 3.37 0.00
C THR A 57 4.15 3.65 1.25
N SER A 58 4.64 4.52 2.14
CA SER A 58 3.89 4.96 3.34
C SER A 58 2.57 5.63 2.94
N ASN A 59 2.61 6.59 2.02
CA ASN A 59 1.41 7.28 1.54
C ASN A 59 0.42 6.31 0.87
N LEU A 60 0.93 5.34 0.11
CA LEU A 60 0.09 4.31 -0.50
C LEU A 60 -0.55 3.37 0.53
N GLN A 61 0.02 3.18 1.72
CA GLN A 61 -0.60 2.40 2.79
C GLN A 61 -1.74 3.13 3.50
N GLU A 62 -1.75 4.46 3.48
CA GLU A 62 -2.85 5.24 4.06
C GLU A 62 -4.16 4.98 3.32
N VAL A 63 -4.13 4.88 1.99
CA VAL A 63 -5.32 4.65 1.15
C VAL A 63 -6.09 3.38 1.53
N PRO A 64 -5.50 2.17 1.54
CA PRO A 64 -6.18 0.95 1.96
C PRO A 64 -6.62 1.03 3.44
N THR A 65 -5.78 1.56 4.33
CA THR A 65 -6.12 1.71 5.76
C THR A 65 -7.36 2.58 5.99
N LEU A 66 -7.41 3.74 5.33
CA LEU A 66 -8.55 4.66 5.37
C LEU A 66 -9.78 4.06 4.69
N THR A 67 -9.60 3.32 3.60
CA THR A 67 -10.70 2.69 2.88
C THR A 67 -11.35 1.59 3.72
N SER A 68 -10.57 0.68 4.34
CA SER A 68 -11.11 -0.39 5.21
C SER A 68 -11.82 0.18 6.44
N SER A 69 -11.23 1.18 7.11
CA SER A 69 -11.87 1.83 8.26
C SER A 69 -13.16 2.55 7.87
N THR A 70 -13.16 3.28 6.75
CA THR A 70 -14.37 3.96 6.23
C THR A 70 -15.44 2.96 5.83
N CYS A 71 -15.10 1.88 5.11
CA CYS A 71 -16.04 0.83 4.72
C CYS A 71 -16.70 0.20 5.94
N ASN A 72 -15.94 -0.12 6.98
CA ASN A 72 -16.47 -0.67 8.22
C ASN A 72 -17.47 0.29 8.90
N VAL A 73 -17.15 1.59 8.94
CA VAL A 73 -18.07 2.61 9.48
C VAL A 73 -19.34 2.73 8.64
N VAL A 74 -19.22 2.75 7.31
CA VAL A 74 -20.35 2.86 6.39
C VAL A 74 -21.25 1.63 6.50
N LEU A 75 -20.68 0.41 6.49
CA LEU A 75 -21.43 -0.83 6.70
C LEU A 75 -22.22 -0.81 8.01
N LYS A 76 -21.59 -0.38 9.11
CA LYS A 76 -22.26 -0.26 10.40
C LYS A 76 -23.44 0.72 10.35
N LYS A 77 -23.23 1.91 9.77
CA LYS A 77 -24.28 2.92 9.61
C LYS A 77 -25.44 2.42 8.74
N ILE A 78 -25.14 1.75 7.62
CA ILE A 78 -26.16 1.19 6.73
C ILE A 78 -26.99 0.13 7.45
N ARG A 79 -26.35 -0.80 8.19
CA ARG A 79 -27.07 -1.82 8.97
C ARG A 79 -28.00 -1.18 10.01
N MET A 80 -27.51 -0.19 10.76
CA MET A 80 -28.34 0.54 11.73
C MET A 80 -29.55 1.22 11.07
N LEU A 81 -29.36 1.90 9.94
CA LEU A 81 -30.46 2.54 9.20
C LEU A 81 -31.45 1.52 8.62
N ALA A 82 -30.95 0.38 8.13
CA ALA A 82 -31.77 -0.70 7.60
C ALA A 82 -32.66 -1.31 8.70
N GLU A 83 -32.11 -1.51 9.91
CA GLU A 83 -32.86 -2.01 11.08
C GLU A 83 -33.90 -0.99 11.58
N GLN A 84 -33.57 0.31 11.58
CA GLN A 84 -34.48 1.39 11.97
C GLN A 84 -35.64 1.61 10.98
N THR A 85 -35.51 1.14 9.73
CA THR A 85 -36.51 1.33 8.68
C THR A 85 -37.40 0.09 8.56
N SER A 86 -38.13 -0.27 9.62
CA SER A 86 -38.88 -1.53 9.74
C SER A 86 -40.04 -1.77 8.75
N ASN A 87 -40.31 -0.89 7.77
CA ASN A 87 -41.50 -1.04 6.91
C ASN A 87 -41.46 -0.36 5.52
N ARG A 88 -40.28 -0.08 4.93
CA ARG A 88 -40.22 0.48 3.56
C ARG A 88 -39.99 -0.61 2.51
N GLN A 89 -40.73 -0.51 1.41
CA GLN A 89 -40.80 -1.37 0.22
C GLN A 89 -39.58 -2.28 -0.05
N LYS A 90 -39.87 -3.53 -0.45
CA LYS A 90 -38.91 -4.59 -0.85
C LYS A 90 -37.80 -4.13 -1.82
N LEU A 91 -38.10 -3.19 -2.71
CA LEU A 91 -37.11 -2.59 -3.64
C LEU A 91 -35.97 -1.86 -2.89
N SER A 92 -36.26 -1.18 -1.78
CA SER A 92 -35.26 -0.44 -0.99
C SER A 92 -34.28 -1.39 -0.27
N GLN A 93 -34.75 -2.58 0.15
CA GLN A 93 -33.86 -3.59 0.74
C GLN A 93 -32.92 -4.23 -0.29
N GLU A 94 -33.37 -4.44 -1.52
CA GLU A 94 -32.52 -5.00 -2.58
C GLU A 94 -31.38 -4.04 -2.96
N GLU A 95 -31.66 -2.74 -3.02
CA GLU A 95 -30.65 -1.71 -3.26
C GLU A 95 -29.64 -1.63 -2.11
N ILE A 96 -30.11 -1.70 -0.86
CA ILE A 96 -29.24 -1.76 0.33
C ILE A 96 -28.33 -2.98 0.26
N GLN A 97 -28.86 -4.15 -0.09
CA GLN A 97 -28.06 -5.38 -0.21
C GLN A 97 -26.99 -5.23 -1.30
N LYS A 98 -27.34 -4.68 -2.47
CA LYS A 98 -26.36 -4.41 -3.54
C LYS A 98 -25.25 -3.47 -3.09
N ILE A 99 -25.55 -2.46 -2.27
CA ILE A 99 -24.54 -1.55 -1.71
C ILE A 99 -23.63 -2.31 -0.74
N MET A 100 -24.21 -3.12 0.15
CA MET A 100 -23.44 -3.94 1.11
C MET A 100 -22.49 -4.90 0.39
N ASP A 101 -22.95 -5.55 -0.67
CA ASP A 101 -22.14 -6.48 -1.47
C ASP A 101 -20.97 -5.74 -2.16
N LYS A 102 -21.22 -4.54 -2.71
CA LYS A 102 -20.16 -3.69 -3.29
C LYS A 102 -19.13 -3.25 -2.27
N ILE A 103 -19.56 -2.87 -1.06
CA ILE A 103 -18.63 -2.48 0.00
C ILE A 103 -17.81 -3.67 0.48
N ASN A 104 -18.42 -4.86 0.60
CA ASN A 104 -17.69 -6.08 0.93
C ASN A 104 -16.65 -6.42 -0.14
N LEU A 105 -16.99 -6.27 -1.43
CA LEU A 105 -16.02 -6.44 -2.52
C LEU A 105 -14.86 -5.44 -2.40
N LEU A 106 -15.15 -4.18 -2.03
CA LEU A 106 -14.13 -3.17 -1.81
C LEU A 106 -13.22 -3.52 -0.62
N ILE A 107 -13.77 -4.02 0.48
CA ILE A 107 -12.98 -4.51 1.63
C ILE A 107 -12.05 -5.65 1.19
N VAL A 108 -12.57 -6.65 0.48
CA VAL A 108 -11.74 -7.76 -0.03
C VAL A 108 -10.63 -7.29 -0.96
N PHE A 109 -10.92 -6.32 -1.82
CA PHE A 109 -9.91 -5.70 -2.68
C PHE A 109 -8.83 -4.99 -1.87
N VAL A 110 -9.23 -4.23 -0.85
CA VAL A 110 -8.30 -3.51 0.01
C VAL A 110 -7.45 -4.45 0.86
N ASP A 111 -8.03 -5.54 1.36
CA ASP A 111 -7.33 -6.56 2.14
C ASP A 111 -6.36 -7.39 1.27
N SER A 112 -6.43 -7.28 -0.05
CA SER A 112 -5.44 -7.89 -0.96
C SER A 112 -4.07 -7.20 -0.92
N PHE A 113 -4.00 -5.95 -0.44
CA PHE A 113 -2.74 -5.23 -0.26
C PHE A 113 -2.03 -5.72 1.01
N LYS A 114 -0.77 -6.12 0.87
CA LYS A 114 0.05 -6.48 2.03
C LYS A 114 0.64 -5.21 2.64
N LEU A 115 0.12 -4.81 3.79
CA LEU A 115 0.58 -3.61 4.49
C LEU A 115 1.80 -3.91 5.36
N LEU A 116 2.62 -2.89 5.62
CA LEU A 116 3.63 -2.97 6.67
C LEU A 116 2.91 -2.97 8.02
N GLN A 117 3.12 -3.99 8.82
CA GLN A 117 2.74 -3.94 10.23
C GLN A 117 3.81 -3.12 10.94
N THR A 118 3.50 -1.86 11.23
CA THR A 118 4.20 -1.17 12.31
C THR A 118 3.58 -1.69 13.60
N ASP A 119 4.29 -2.56 14.29
CA ASP A 119 3.98 -2.87 15.69
C ASP A 119 3.97 -1.53 16.43
N ILE A 120 2.78 -1.03 16.73
CA ILE A 120 2.61 0.05 17.71
C ILE A 120 2.69 -0.68 19.05
N GLU A 121 3.89 -0.68 19.66
CA GLU A 121 4.01 -0.79 21.12
C GLU A 121 3.40 0.43 21.80
#